data_AF-A0A6G0MR36-F1
#
_entry.id   AF-A0A6G0MR36-F1
#
_cell.length_a   1.000
_cell.length_b   1.000
_cell.length_c   1.000
_cell.angle_alpha   90.00
_cell.angle_beta   90.00
_cell.angle_gamma   90.00
#
_symmetry.space_group_name_H-M   'P 1'
#
loop_
_entity.id
_entity.type
_entity.pdbx_description
1 polymer ?
#
loop_
_entity_poly.entity_id
_entity_poly.type
_entity_poly.pdbx_seq_one_letter_code
_entity_poly.pdbx_strand_id
1 'polypeptide(L)'
;MLLVLLIALLLWLDARHIDVETAFLNSLLTGVTIYMEQPKGFDDGTGRVCLLLYGLKQAARIWYQTLHSHLVEIGFRRCAFDVGLYVRYIDGRIVLVTVYVDDMRVIGKPHDIDSVIEELRQNNCDEGPGTS
;
A
#
# COMPACT_ATOMS: atom_id res chain seq x y z
N MET A 1 11.02 -8.73 -7.23
CA MET A 1 9.82 -9.57 -7.00
C MET A 1 10.02 -11.07 -7.29
N LEU A 2 10.63 -11.49 -8.42
CA LEU A 2 10.83 -12.92 -8.74
C LEU A 2 11.65 -13.71 -7.71
N LEU A 3 12.72 -13.11 -7.16
CA LEU A 3 13.56 -13.77 -6.14
C LEU A 3 12.78 -14.10 -4.87
N VAL A 4 11.90 -13.21 -4.43
CA VAL A 4 11.10 -13.40 -3.21
C VAL A 4 10.08 -14.52 -3.39
N LEU A 5 9.46 -14.62 -4.57
CA LEU A 5 8.59 -15.75 -4.90
C LEU A 5 9.33 -17.08 -4.95
N LEU A 6 10.57 -17.08 -5.46
CA LEU A 6 11.41 -18.28 -5.43
C LEU A 6 11.73 -18.72 -3.99
N ILE A 7 12.05 -17.77 -3.12
CA ILE A 7 12.25 -18.04 -1.68
C ILE A 7 10.97 -18.58 -1.04
N ALA A 8 9.80 -18.02 -1.38
CA ALA A 8 8.52 -18.50 -0.89
C ALA A 8 8.28 -19.98 -1.25
N LEU A 9 8.57 -20.35 -2.51
CA LEU A 9 8.45 -21.73 -2.98
C LEU A 9 9.42 -22.67 -2.24
N LEU A 10 10.68 -22.25 -2.04
CA LEU A 10 11.67 -23.04 -1.30
C LEU A 10 11.29 -23.25 0.18
N LEU A 11 10.59 -22.29 0.78
CA LEU A 11 10.17 -22.31 2.18
C LEU A 11 8.76 -22.88 2.40
N TRP A 12 8.10 -23.36 1.34
CA TRP A 12 6.71 -23.86 1.40
C TRP A 12 5.75 -22.83 2.03
N LEU A 13 5.84 -21.59 1.53
CA LEU A 13 4.97 -20.48 1.89
C LEU A 13 4.02 -20.18 0.74
N ASP A 14 2.81 -19.75 1.09
CA ASP A 14 1.80 -19.31 0.14
C ASP A 14 2.03 -17.82 -0.16
N ALA A 15 1.65 -17.40 -1.36
CA ALA A 15 1.68 -16.01 -1.77
C ALA A 15 0.28 -15.59 -2.19
N ARG A 16 -0.25 -14.53 -1.58
CA ARG A 16 -1.52 -13.94 -1.96
C ARG A 16 -1.32 -12.54 -2.51
N HIS A 17 -1.90 -12.29 -3.68
CA HIS A 17 -1.97 -10.96 -4.24
C HIS A 17 -3.06 -10.17 -3.52
N ILE A 18 -2.73 -8.95 -3.09
CA ILE A 18 -3.69 -7.99 -2.57
C ILE A 18 -3.80 -6.90 -3.61
N ASP A 19 -5.02 -6.68 -4.07
CA ASP A 19 -5.33 -5.54 -4.89
C ASP A 19 -5.38 -4.28 -4.01
N VAL A 20 -4.41 -3.39 -4.20
CA VAL A 20 -4.31 -2.13 -3.45
C VAL A 20 -5.26 -1.07 -4.01
N GLU A 21 -6.10 -1.39 -5.01
CA GLU A 21 -7.20 -0.52 -5.46
C GLU A 21 -8.08 -0.07 -4.29
N THR A 22 -8.17 -0.85 -3.21
CA THR A 22 -8.97 -0.50 -2.02
C THR A 22 -8.35 0.57 -1.11
N ALA A 23 -7.08 0.97 -1.31
CA ALA A 23 -6.36 1.92 -0.43
C ALA A 23 -5.75 3.15 -1.14
N PHE A 24 -6.11 3.41 -2.41
CA PHE A 24 -6.08 4.78 -2.93
C PHE A 24 -7.23 5.62 -2.34
N LEU A 25 -8.30 4.95 -1.91
CA LEU A 25 -9.64 5.53 -1.76
C LEU A 25 -9.93 6.25 -0.43
N ASN A 26 -9.26 5.90 0.68
CA ASN A 26 -9.73 6.38 2.00
C ASN A 26 -8.86 7.42 2.72
N SER A 27 -7.58 7.64 2.38
CA SER A 27 -6.74 8.53 3.20
C SER A 27 -5.83 9.53 2.47
N LEU A 28 -5.66 9.48 1.14
CA LEU A 28 -4.85 10.52 0.47
C LEU A 28 -5.59 11.87 0.31
N LEU A 29 -6.92 11.92 0.46
CA LEU A 29 -7.75 13.11 0.22
C LEU A 29 -8.47 13.67 1.46
N THR A 30 -8.25 13.14 2.66
CA THR A 30 -8.70 13.81 3.89
C THR A 30 -7.69 14.91 4.26
N GLY A 31 -7.35 15.79 3.31
CA GLY A 31 -6.51 16.98 3.54
C GLY A 31 -5.58 17.43 2.42
N VAL A 32 -5.24 16.59 1.42
CA VAL A 32 -4.32 16.98 0.33
C VAL A 32 -4.97 16.71 -1.03
N THR A 33 -5.91 17.57 -1.41
CA THR A 33 -6.43 17.58 -2.78
C THR A 33 -5.42 18.24 -3.71
N ILE A 34 -4.69 17.44 -4.48
CA ILE A 34 -3.77 17.98 -5.49
C ILE A 34 -4.57 18.31 -6.74
N TYR A 35 -4.94 19.59 -6.86
CA TYR A 35 -5.58 20.14 -8.05
C TYR A 35 -4.52 20.48 -9.10
N MET A 36 -4.69 19.99 -10.33
CA MET A 36 -3.83 20.35 -11.47
C MET A 36 -4.64 21.09 -12.55
N GLU A 37 -4.04 22.13 -13.11
CA GLU A 37 -4.61 22.89 -14.24
C GLU A 37 -4.77 21.97 -15.46
N GLN A 38 -5.86 22.17 -16.22
CA GLN A 38 -6.14 21.34 -17.38
C GLN A 38 -5.00 21.45 -18.42
N PRO A 39 -4.57 20.35 -19.03
CA PRO A 39 -3.53 20.40 -20.06
C PRO A 39 -3.99 21.26 -21.26
N LYS A 40 -3.06 22.03 -21.85
CA LYS A 40 -3.33 22.88 -23.02
C LYS A 40 -3.94 22.05 -24.15
N GLY A 41 -5.21 22.30 -24.46
CA GLY A 41 -5.98 21.59 -25.50
C GLY A 41 -7.18 20.78 -24.99
N PHE A 42 -7.36 20.66 -23.67
CA PHE A 42 -8.51 20.01 -23.04
C PHE A 42 -9.44 20.97 -22.27
N ASP A 43 -9.18 22.28 -22.35
CA ASP A 43 -9.94 23.34 -21.68
C ASP A 43 -11.40 23.37 -22.18
N ASP A 44 -12.31 22.87 -21.34
CA ASP A 44 -13.75 22.87 -21.59
C ASP A 44 -14.44 24.17 -21.09
N GLY A 45 -13.65 25.15 -20.63
CA GLY A 45 -14.16 26.43 -20.13
C GLY A 45 -14.90 26.35 -18.80
N THR A 46 -14.91 25.18 -18.14
CA THR A 46 -15.63 24.98 -16.88
C THR A 46 -14.78 25.20 -15.63
N GLY A 47 -13.47 25.43 -15.79
CA GLY A 47 -12.54 25.61 -14.67
C GLY A 47 -12.36 24.36 -13.80
N ARG A 48 -12.83 23.18 -14.26
CA ARG A 48 -12.67 21.91 -13.54
C ARG A 48 -11.20 21.50 -13.52
N VAL A 49 -10.74 21.01 -12.38
CA VAL A 49 -9.36 20.54 -12.15
C VAL A 49 -9.36 19.02 -12.22
N CYS A 50 -8.53 18.43 -13.08
CA CYS A 50 -8.51 16.99 -13.31
C CYS A 50 -7.80 16.27 -12.17
N LEU A 51 -8.49 15.35 -11.49
CA LEU A 51 -7.88 14.38 -10.58
C LEU A 51 -7.22 13.27 -11.41
N LEU A 52 -6.03 13.53 -11.95
CA LEU A 52 -5.19 12.52 -12.61
C LEU A 52 -4.21 11.94 -11.58
N LEU A 53 -4.68 10.97 -10.79
CA LEU A 53 -3.86 10.26 -9.79
C LEU A 53 -2.69 9.47 -10.41
N TYR A 54 -2.74 9.21 -11.72
CA TYR A 54 -1.78 8.35 -12.42
C TYR A 54 -0.57 9.10 -13.00
N GLY A 55 -0.50 10.43 -12.90
CA GLY A 55 0.56 11.24 -13.52
C GLY A 55 1.57 11.86 -12.54
N LEU A 56 1.25 11.89 -11.24
CA LEU A 56 2.02 12.69 -10.29
C LEU A 56 2.92 11.83 -9.42
N LYS A 57 4.24 11.90 -9.67
CA LYS A 57 5.29 11.29 -8.82
C LYS A 57 5.13 11.62 -7.33
N GLN A 58 4.52 12.77 -7.01
CA GLN A 58 4.25 13.18 -5.63
C GLN A 58 3.14 12.33 -4.99
N ALA A 59 2.06 12.01 -5.71
CA ALA A 59 0.98 11.17 -5.18
C ALA A 59 1.48 9.74 -4.89
N ALA A 60 2.24 9.16 -5.83
CA ALA A 60 2.86 7.84 -5.64
C ALA A 60 3.83 7.81 -4.43
N ARG A 61 4.57 8.91 -4.21
CA ARG A 61 5.46 9.04 -3.05
C ARG A 61 4.69 9.12 -1.74
N ILE A 62 3.64 9.94 -1.67
CA ILE A 62 2.81 10.09 -0.45
C ILE A 62 2.16 8.76 -0.13
N TRP A 63 1.56 8.10 -1.13
CA TRP A 63 0.97 6.77 -0.97
C TRP A 63 1.98 5.76 -0.39
N TYR A 64 3.19 5.70 -0.98
CA TYR A 64 4.23 4.79 -0.50
C TYR A 64 4.67 5.12 0.94
N GLN A 65 4.73 6.40 1.31
CA GLN A 65 5.06 6.83 2.68
C GLN A 65 3.96 6.45 3.69
N THR A 66 2.69 6.61 3.32
CA THR A 66 1.55 6.19 4.15
C THR A 66 1.57 4.67 4.36
N LEU A 67 1.72 3.90 3.27
CA LEU A 67 1.82 2.44 3.32
C LEU A 67 3.01 1.99 4.18
N HIS A 68 4.17 2.64 4.02
CA HIS A 68 5.36 2.34 4.82
C HIS A 68 5.08 2.51 6.32
N SER A 69 4.48 3.64 6.70
CA SER A 69 4.19 3.95 8.11
C SER A 69 3.22 2.93 8.69
N HIS A 70 2.18 2.59 7.94
CA HIS A 70 1.19 1.60 8.34
C HIS A 70 1.77 0.19 8.51
N LEU A 71 2.62 -0.26 7.57
CA LEU A 71 3.28 -1.56 7.69
C LEU A 71 4.20 -1.61 8.92
N VAL A 72 4.89 -0.52 9.24
CA VAL A 72 5.73 -0.43 10.44
C VAL A 72 4.88 -0.47 11.72
N GLU A 73 3.73 0.20 11.73
CA GLU A 73 2.81 0.21 12.86
C GLU A 73 2.27 -1.19 13.20
N ILE A 74 1.87 -1.96 12.19
CA ILE A 74 1.46 -3.36 12.37
C ILE A 74 2.68 -4.31 12.56
N GLY A 75 3.86 -3.79 12.83
CA GLY A 75 5.03 -4.55 13.27
C GLY A 75 5.91 -5.14 12.17
N PHE A 76 5.77 -4.71 10.91
CA PHE A 76 6.74 -5.07 9.88
C PHE A 76 8.02 -4.23 9.97
N ARG A 77 9.12 -4.83 9.53
CA ARG A 77 10.40 -4.15 9.32
C ARG A 77 10.73 -4.12 7.84
N ARG A 78 11.05 -2.94 7.31
CA ARG A 78 11.52 -2.80 5.93
C ARG A 78 12.91 -3.40 5.78
N CYS A 79 13.14 -4.12 4.69
CA CYS A 79 14.44 -4.66 4.33
C CYS A 79 15.43 -3.52 4.01
N ALA A 80 16.68 -3.65 4.45
CA ALA A 80 17.71 -2.66 4.19
C ALA A 80 18.18 -2.63 2.73
N PHE A 81 18.06 -3.76 2.03
CA PHE A 81 18.55 -3.92 0.65
C PHE A 81 17.46 -3.71 -0.41
N ASP A 82 16.18 -3.86 -0.04
CA ASP A 82 15.04 -3.67 -0.93
C ASP A 82 13.92 -2.91 -0.20
N VAL A 83 13.68 -1.67 -0.62
CA VAL A 83 12.67 -0.79 -0.02
C VAL A 83 11.24 -1.29 -0.24
N GLY A 84 11.01 -2.16 -1.24
CA GLY A 84 9.72 -2.78 -1.49
C GLY A 84 9.46 -4.02 -0.64
N LEU A 85 10.45 -4.51 0.12
CA LEU A 85 10.32 -5.74 0.91
C LEU A 85 10.20 -5.43 2.40
N TYR A 86 9.20 -6.05 3.03
CA TYR A 86 8.91 -5.96 4.46
C TYR A 86 8.87 -7.36 5.06
N VAL A 87 9.35 -7.47 6.29
CA VAL A 87 9.47 -8.74 7.02
C VAL A 87 8.88 -8.60 8.41
N ARG A 88 8.04 -9.55 8.81
CA ARG A 88 7.54 -9.73 10.17
C ARG A 88 7.68 -11.18 10.56
N TYR A 89 7.85 -11.44 11.85
CA TYR A 89 7.83 -12.78 12.41
C TYR A 89 6.62 -12.91 13.34
N ILE A 90 5.77 -13.90 13.11
CA ILE A 90 4.61 -14.24 13.94
C ILE A 90 4.87 -15.62 14.53
N ASP A 91 5.06 -15.69 15.86
CA ASP A 91 5.46 -16.92 16.58
C ASP A 91 6.64 -17.66 15.92
N GLY A 92 7.65 -16.92 15.47
CA GLY A 92 8.83 -17.47 14.79
C GLY A 92 8.62 -17.86 13.32
N ARG A 93 7.41 -17.76 12.77
CA ARG A 93 7.12 -17.95 11.34
C ARG A 93 7.31 -16.64 10.58
N ILE A 94 7.94 -16.72 9.41
CA ILE A 94 8.20 -15.55 8.58
C ILE A 94 6.96 -15.17 7.77
N VAL A 95 6.65 -13.88 7.77
CA VAL A 95 5.70 -13.25 6.86
C VAL A 95 6.41 -12.15 6.10
N LEU A 96 6.30 -12.18 4.79
CA LEU A 96 6.89 -11.20 3.88
C LEU A 96 5.79 -10.41 3.20
N VAL A 97 6.01 -9.12 3.04
CA VAL A 97 5.16 -8.25 2.22
C VAL A 97 6.04 -7.62 1.16
N THR A 98 5.66 -7.79 -0.11
CA THR A 98 6.33 -7.13 -1.24
C THR A 98 5.40 -6.10 -1.85
N VAL A 99 5.91 -4.88 -1.99
CA VAL A 99 5.23 -3.75 -2.62
C VAL A 99 6.04 -3.34 -3.84
N TYR A 100 5.41 -3.35 -5.02
CA TYR A 100 6.00 -2.85 -6.24
C TYR A 100 4.95 -2.11 -7.06
N VAL A 101 5.00 -0.77 -7.00
CA VAL A 101 4.01 0.09 -7.66
C VAL A 101 2.60 -0.34 -7.23
N ASP A 102 1.69 -0.61 -8.16
CA ASP A 102 0.29 -0.95 -7.90
C ASP A 102 0.09 -2.39 -7.40
N ASP A 103 1.15 -3.21 -7.37
CA ASP A 103 1.09 -4.60 -6.92
C ASP A 103 1.59 -4.76 -5.47
N MET A 104 0.77 -5.36 -4.61
CA MET A 104 1.15 -5.77 -3.25
C MET A 104 0.90 -7.25 -3.02
N ARG A 105 1.87 -7.97 -2.46
CA ARG A 105 1.75 -9.40 -2.17
C ARG A 105 2.13 -9.69 -0.73
N VAL A 106 1.38 -10.58 -0.10
CA VAL A 106 1.67 -11.10 1.24
C VAL A 106 2.04 -12.57 1.09
N ILE A 107 3.12 -12.96 1.74
CA ILE A 107 3.72 -14.28 1.61
C ILE A 107 3.97 -14.83 3.02
N GLY A 108 3.50 -16.03 3.30
CA GLY A 108 3.57 -16.62 4.64
C GLY A 108 2.85 -17.96 4.72
N LYS A 109 2.54 -18.42 5.93
CA LYS A 109 1.60 -19.53 6.10
C LYS A 109 0.17 -19.01 5.92
N PRO A 110 -0.78 -19.84 5.41
CA PRO A 110 -2.13 -19.42 5.09
C PRO A 110 -2.82 -18.62 6.22
N HIS A 111 -2.72 -19.12 7.46
CA HIS A 111 -3.36 -18.47 8.62
C HIS A 111 -2.69 -17.13 8.98
N ASP A 112 -1.37 -17.02 8.85
CA ASP A 112 -0.64 -15.76 9.10
C ASP A 112 -0.96 -14.73 7.99
N ILE A 113 -1.12 -15.18 6.73
CA ILE A 113 -1.53 -14.34 5.61
C ILE A 113 -2.92 -13.75 5.87
N ASP A 114 -3.89 -14.59 6.28
CA ASP A 114 -5.24 -14.15 6.57
C ASP A 114 -5.27 -13.12 7.71
N SER A 115 -4.51 -13.36 8.79
CA SER A 115 -4.36 -12.41 9.91
C SER A 115 -3.80 -11.07 9.45
N VAL A 116 -2.72 -11.08 8.67
CA VAL A 116 -2.09 -9.86 8.18
C VAL A 116 -3.02 -9.09 7.22
N ILE A 117 -3.78 -9.79 6.37
CA ILE A 117 -4.76 -9.15 5.50
C ILE A 117 -5.85 -8.47 6.31
N GLU A 118 -6.29 -9.09 7.40
CA GLU A 118 -7.30 -8.51 8.28
C GLU A 118 -6.75 -7.30 9.06
N GLU A 119 -5.52 -7.36 9.57
CA GLU A 119 -4.85 -6.23 10.21
C GLU A 119 -4.66 -5.04 9.24
N LEU A 120 -4.31 -5.33 7.98
CA LEU A 120 -4.23 -4.33 6.91
C LEU A 120 -5.60 -3.71 6.57
N ARG A 121 -6.71 -4.39 6.89
CA ARG A 121 -8.08 -3.89 6.67
C ARG A 121 -8.61 -3.10 7.87
N GLN A 122 -8.41 -3.59 9.09
CA GLN A 122 -9.04 -3.06 10.32
C GLN A 122 -8.55 -1.66 10.71
N ASN A 123 -7.28 -1.35 10.47
CA ASN A 123 -6.75 -0.01 10.77
C ASN A 123 -7.19 1.08 9.77
N ASN A 124 -8.08 0.77 8.82
CA ASN A 124 -8.74 1.76 7.95
C ASN A 124 -10.07 2.29 8.54
N CYS A 125 -10.54 1.79 9.69
CA CYS A 125 -11.86 2.12 10.23
C CYS A 125 -11.87 3.10 11.42
N ASP A 126 -10.71 3.47 11.99
CA ASP A 126 -10.66 4.21 13.26
C ASP A 126 -10.22 5.69 13.19
N GLU A 127 -10.16 6.31 12.00
CA GLU A 127 -9.96 7.77 11.88
C GLU A 127 -11.16 8.46 11.22
N GLY A 128 -12.31 8.45 11.92
CA GLY A 128 -13.32 9.48 11.76
C GLY A 128 -12.92 10.72 12.58
N PRO A 129 -12.89 11.94 12.02
CA PRO A 129 -12.57 13.11 12.81
C PRO A 129 -13.71 13.37 13.80
N GLY A 130 -13.40 13.19 15.08
CA GLY A 130 -14.20 13.72 16.18
C GLY A 130 -14.39 15.22 15.98
N THR A 131 -15.64 15.60 15.78
CA THR A 131 -16.10 16.97 15.88
C THR A 131 -15.87 17.50 17.29
N SER A 132 -15.16 18.62 17.41
CA SER A 132 -15.22 19.51 18.57
C SER A 132 -15.01 20.94 18.09
#